data_AF-A0A964MZB0-F1
#
_entry.id   AF-A0A964MZB0-F1
#
_cell.length_a   1.000
_cell.length_b   1.000
_cell.length_c   1.000
_cell.angle_alpha   90.00
_cell.angle_beta   90.00
_cell.angle_gamma   90.00
#
_symmetry.space_group_name_H-M   'P 1'
#
loop_
_entity.id
_entity.type
_entity.pdbx_description
1 polymer ?
#
loop_
_entity_poly.entity_id
_entity_poly.type
_entity_poly.pdbx_seq_one_letter_code
_entity_poly.pdbx_strand_id
1 'polypeptide(L)'
;MKRLPLALVLFGSAIVVIGVPVQAFSIAAYSRGAGSGALDLHQDVGSLVMLGEILVVVGAIWAWRSNGRAVGMALAFLVIAVLQLLTLGDTDESGGWVNGLHGLLALIVFALAAMLAHKAARNLRA
;
A
#
# COMPACT_ATOMS: atom_id res chain seq x y z
N MET A 1 17.72 15.29 -12.64
CA MET A 1 17.28 13.96 -13.15
C MET A 1 16.46 13.12 -12.15
N LYS A 2 15.82 13.69 -11.10
CA LYS A 2 15.03 12.90 -10.13
C LYS A 2 13.53 12.82 -10.42
N ARG A 3 13.07 13.42 -11.53
CA ARG A 3 11.62 13.54 -11.82
C ARG A 3 10.95 12.19 -12.02
N LEU A 4 11.56 11.29 -12.81
CA LEU A 4 11.01 9.95 -13.03
C LEU A 4 10.86 9.15 -11.74
N PRO A 5 11.91 8.92 -10.92
CA PRO A 5 11.74 8.13 -9.69
C PRO A 5 10.79 8.80 -8.68
N LEU A 6 10.73 10.13 -8.61
CA LEU A 6 9.73 10.83 -7.79
C LEU A 6 8.30 10.65 -8.33
N ALA A 7 8.12 10.61 -9.65
CA ALA A 7 6.83 10.32 -10.28
C ALA A 7 6.39 8.87 -10.02
N LEU A 8 7.33 7.91 -10.01
CA LEU A 8 7.05 6.52 -9.61
C LEU A 8 6.54 6.46 -8.16
N VAL A 9 7.19 7.17 -7.23
CA VAL A 9 6.72 7.25 -5.84
C VAL A 9 5.32 7.84 -5.79
N LEU A 10 5.10 8.97 -6.45
CA LEU A 10 3.81 9.67 -6.39
C LEU A 10 2.68 8.81 -6.98
N PHE A 11 2.91 8.22 -8.15
CA PHE A 11 1.93 7.37 -8.82
C PHE A 11 1.66 6.07 -8.05
N GLY A 12 2.72 5.38 -7.61
CA GLY A 12 2.59 4.18 -6.79
C GLY A 12 1.86 4.46 -5.47
N SER A 13 2.21 5.55 -4.78
CA SER A 13 1.53 5.94 -3.54
C SER A 13 0.07 6.31 -3.78
N ALA A 14 -0.28 6.92 -4.92
CA ALA A 14 -1.68 7.18 -5.26
C ALA A 14 -2.48 5.89 -5.44
N ILE A 15 -1.89 4.87 -6.09
CA ILE A 15 -2.50 3.54 -6.21
C ILE A 15 -2.76 2.96 -4.81
N VAL A 16 -1.78 2.99 -3.91
CA VAL A 16 -1.94 2.44 -2.54
C VAL A 16 -2.97 3.22 -1.73
N VAL A 17 -2.91 4.56 -1.76
CA VAL A 17 -3.82 5.44 -1.00
C VAL A 17 -5.27 5.29 -1.45
N ILE A 18 -5.52 5.03 -2.73
CA ILE A 18 -6.88 4.81 -3.25
C ILE A 18 -7.29 3.34 -3.10
N GLY A 19 -6.37 2.43 -3.40
CA GLY A 19 -6.61 0.99 -3.44
C GLY A 19 -6.92 0.40 -2.07
N VAL A 20 -6.19 0.79 -1.02
CA VAL A 20 -6.43 0.26 0.34
C VAL A 20 -7.87 0.54 0.83
N PRO A 21 -8.43 1.77 0.73
CA PRO A 21 -9.84 2.02 1.03
C PRO A 21 -10.81 1.19 0.19
N VAL A 22 -10.52 1.00 -1.10
CA VAL A 22 -11.36 0.18 -1.98
C VAL A 22 -11.32 -1.29 -1.56
N GLN A 23 -10.15 -1.83 -1.19
CA GLN A 23 -10.01 -3.16 -0.64
C GLN A 23 -10.76 -3.33 0.68
N ALA A 24 -10.62 -2.36 1.60
CA ALA A 24 -11.31 -2.40 2.89
C ALA A 24 -12.83 -2.34 2.72
N PHE A 25 -13.33 -1.50 1.82
CA PHE A 25 -14.75 -1.42 1.48
C PHE A 25 -15.26 -2.73 0.87
N SER A 26 -14.55 -3.27 -0.12
CA SER A 26 -14.98 -4.46 -0.86
C SER A 26 -14.99 -5.73 -0.01
N ILE A 27 -14.00 -5.94 0.86
CA ILE A 27 -14.02 -7.09 1.79
C ILE A 27 -15.10 -6.93 2.86
N ALA A 28 -15.34 -5.71 3.33
CA ALA A 28 -16.45 -5.44 4.24
C ALA A 28 -17.80 -5.72 3.54
N ALA A 29 -17.98 -5.27 2.30
CA ALA A 29 -19.17 -5.54 1.51
C ALA A 29 -19.39 -7.05 1.29
N TYR A 30 -18.33 -7.80 0.95
CA TYR A 30 -18.37 -9.25 0.85
C TYR A 30 -18.86 -9.90 2.15
N SER A 31 -18.29 -9.52 3.30
CA SER A 31 -18.71 -10.03 4.62
C SER A 31 -20.17 -9.69 4.98
N ARG A 32 -20.77 -8.72 4.28
CA ARG A 32 -22.17 -8.31 4.44
C ARG A 32 -23.11 -8.89 3.37
N GLY A 33 -22.62 -9.82 2.54
CA GLY A 33 -23.43 -10.54 1.58
C GLY A 33 -23.53 -9.90 0.19
N ALA A 34 -22.59 -9.02 -0.19
CA ALA A 34 -22.56 -8.42 -1.54
C ALA A 34 -22.19 -9.40 -2.67
N GLY A 35 -21.92 -10.67 -2.35
CA GLY A 35 -21.58 -11.73 -3.32
C GLY A 35 -20.10 -11.76 -3.71
N SER A 36 -19.72 -12.76 -4.51
CA SER A 36 -18.32 -13.04 -4.88
C SER A 36 -17.65 -11.89 -5.61
N GLY A 37 -18.39 -11.08 -6.39
CA GLY A 37 -17.81 -9.93 -7.08
C GLY A 37 -17.18 -8.88 -6.15
N ALA A 38 -17.63 -8.79 -4.89
CA ALA A 38 -16.98 -7.94 -3.90
C ALA A 38 -15.64 -8.53 -3.41
N LEU A 39 -15.54 -9.86 -3.31
CA LEU A 39 -14.29 -10.55 -3.00
C LEU A 39 -13.30 -10.45 -4.17
N ASP A 40 -13.78 -10.65 -5.41
CA ASP A 40 -12.97 -10.52 -6.62
C ASP A 40 -12.38 -9.11 -6.71
N LEU A 41 -13.19 -8.06 -6.48
CA LEU A 41 -12.72 -6.68 -6.44
C LEU A 41 -11.65 -6.45 -5.36
N HIS A 42 -11.82 -7.04 -4.17
CA HIS A 42 -10.80 -6.94 -3.11
C HIS A 42 -9.46 -7.52 -3.53
N GLN A 43 -9.48 -8.68 -4.20
CA GLN A 43 -8.28 -9.41 -4.65
C GLN A 43 -7.61 -8.71 -5.84
N ASP A 44 -8.40 -8.28 -6.83
CA ASP A 44 -7.90 -7.57 -8.01
C ASP A 44 -7.23 -6.25 -7.64
N VAL A 45 -7.89 -5.46 -6.78
CA VAL A 45 -7.32 -4.20 -6.27
C VAL A 45 -6.10 -4.49 -5.40
N GLY A 46 -6.06 -5.61 -4.66
CA GLY A 46 -4.88 -6.03 -3.91
C GLY A 46 -3.66 -6.25 -4.80
N SER A 47 -3.83 -6.86 -5.96
CA SER A 47 -2.76 -7.02 -6.95
C SER A 47 -2.25 -5.67 -7.47
N LEU A 48 -3.16 -4.69 -7.67
CA LEU A 48 -2.79 -3.33 -8.04
C LEU A 48 -2.06 -2.59 -6.90
N VAL A 49 -2.51 -2.74 -5.66
CA VAL A 49 -1.86 -2.15 -4.48
C VAL A 49 -0.42 -2.67 -4.35
N MET A 50 -0.20 -3.98 -4.48
CA MET A 50 1.14 -4.58 -4.48
C MET A 50 2.04 -3.97 -5.58
N LEU A 51 1.52 -3.78 -6.79
CA LEU A 51 2.27 -3.09 -7.85
C LEU A 51 2.62 -1.65 -7.42
N GLY A 52 1.66 -0.93 -6.85
CA GLY A 52 1.88 0.42 -6.30
C GLY A 52 2.97 0.45 -5.24
N GLU A 53 2.98 -0.49 -4.32
CA GLU A 53 4.00 -0.63 -3.27
C GLU A 53 5.41 -0.82 -3.85
N ILE A 54 5.55 -1.69 -4.86
CA ILE A 54 6.82 -1.91 -5.55
C ILE A 54 7.32 -0.61 -6.19
N LEU A 55 6.43 0.12 -6.88
CA LEU A 55 6.76 1.41 -7.50
C LEU A 55 7.21 2.44 -6.46
N VAL A 56 6.55 2.49 -5.30
CA VAL A 56 6.93 3.36 -4.19
C VAL A 56 8.33 3.05 -3.69
N VAL A 57 8.62 1.78 -3.40
CA VAL A 57 9.91 1.37 -2.82
C VAL A 57 11.04 1.63 -3.81
N VAL A 58 10.92 1.16 -5.05
CA VAL A 58 11.94 1.33 -6.09
C VAL A 58 12.15 2.81 -6.39
N GLY A 59 11.06 3.56 -6.57
CA GLY A 59 11.11 5.00 -6.82
C GLY A 59 11.77 5.76 -5.68
N ALA A 60 11.43 5.42 -4.42
CA ALA A 60 11.93 6.12 -3.24
C ALA A 60 13.42 5.88 -3.00
N ILE A 61 13.86 4.62 -3.10
CA ILE A 61 15.28 4.24 -3.00
C ILE A 61 16.08 4.98 -4.07
N TRP A 62 15.59 5.02 -5.31
CA TRP A 62 16.29 5.69 -6.40
C TRP A 62 16.32 7.23 -6.24
N ALA A 63 15.18 7.85 -5.96
CA ALA A 63 15.03 9.31 -5.82
C ALA A 63 15.84 9.85 -4.63
N TRP A 64 15.82 9.13 -3.52
CA TRP A 64 16.33 9.58 -2.24
C TRP A 64 17.55 8.80 -1.74
N ARG A 65 18.28 8.09 -2.60
CA ARG A 65 19.48 7.30 -2.23
C ARG A 65 20.50 7.99 -1.33
N SER A 66 20.63 9.33 -1.42
CA SER A 66 21.55 10.13 -0.60
C SER A 66 20.92 10.68 0.69
N ASN A 67 19.65 10.38 0.95
CA ASN A 67 18.88 10.80 2.12
C ASN A 67 18.47 9.56 2.91
N GLY A 68 19.33 9.15 3.85
CA GLY A 68 19.14 7.94 4.65
C GLY A 68 17.81 7.89 5.41
N ARG A 69 17.30 9.03 5.89
CA ARG A 69 15.99 9.09 6.56
C ARG A 69 14.84 8.75 5.61
N ALA A 70 14.89 9.25 4.38
CA ALA A 70 13.86 8.97 3.37
C ALA A 70 13.93 7.52 2.88
N VAL A 71 15.15 6.98 2.71
CA VAL A 71 15.34 5.55 2.41
C VAL A 71 14.82 4.69 3.56
N GLY A 72 15.12 5.05 4.82
CA GLY A 72 14.60 4.35 5.99
C GLY A 72 13.07 4.32 6.05
N MET A 73 12.40 5.41 5.66
CA MET A 73 10.94 5.42 5.52
C MET A 73 10.43 4.46 4.43
N ALA A 74 11.11 4.39 3.29
CA ALA A 74 10.74 3.47 2.21
C ALA A 74 10.97 2.00 2.59
N LEU A 75 12.03 1.71 3.35
CA LEU A 75 12.29 0.38 3.89
C LEU A 75 11.27 0.00 4.98
N ALA A 76 10.91 0.93 5.86
CA ALA A 76 9.84 0.70 6.84
C ALA A 76 8.51 0.40 6.14
N PHE A 77 8.18 1.17 5.09
CA PHE A 77 7.02 0.91 4.25
C PHE A 77 7.04 -0.51 3.65
N LEU A 78 8.16 -0.93 3.05
CA LEU A 78 8.31 -2.28 2.52
C LEU A 78 8.13 -3.35 3.60
N VAL A 79 8.77 -3.20 4.75
CA VAL A 79 8.67 -4.17 5.85
C VAL A 79 7.23 -4.30 6.34
N ILE A 80 6.54 -3.17 6.54
CA ILE A 80 5.14 -3.20 7.00
C ILE A 80 4.22 -3.81 5.92
N ALA A 81 4.43 -3.50 4.64
CA ALA A 81 3.67 -4.12 3.54
C ALA A 81 3.88 -5.64 3.48
N VAL A 82 5.13 -6.10 3.63
CA VAL A 82 5.43 -7.55 3.71
C VAL A 82 4.78 -8.18 4.94
N LEU A 83 4.86 -7.55 6.12
CA LEU A 83 4.20 -8.05 7.32
C LEU A 83 2.68 -8.13 7.16
N GLN A 84 2.08 -7.12 6.52
CA GLN A 84 0.65 -7.10 6.21
C GLN A 84 0.25 -8.29 5.32
N LEU A 85 1.05 -8.60 4.30
CA LEU A 85 0.85 -9.77 3.46
C LEU A 85 0.99 -11.09 4.25
N LEU A 86 2.00 -11.20 5.12
CA LEU A 86 2.21 -12.39 5.95
C LEU A 86 1.11 -12.61 7.00
N THR A 87 0.32 -11.58 7.30
CA THR A 87 -0.85 -11.67 8.18
C THR A 87 -2.15 -11.96 7.44
N LEU A 88 -2.11 -12.35 6.16
CA LEU A 88 -3.26 -12.99 5.53
C LEU A 88 -3.53 -14.31 6.24
N GLY A 89 -4.57 -14.32 7.07
CA GLY A 89 -5.11 -15.53 7.66
C GLY A 89 -5.89 -16.34 6.63
N ASP A 90 -6.53 -17.40 7.09
CA ASP A 90 -7.45 -18.17 6.24
C ASP A 90 -8.54 -17.25 5.69
N THR A 91 -8.69 -17.23 4.36
CA THR A 91 -9.66 -16.40 3.64
C THR A 91 -10.99 -17.11 3.46
N ASP A 92 -11.04 -18.43 3.67
CA ASP A 92 -12.24 -19.26 3.53
C ASP A 92 -13.03 -19.34 4.87
N GLU A 93 -12.41 -18.91 5.97
CA GLU A 93 -13.05 -18.68 7.28
C GLU A 93 -12.83 -17.22 7.74
N SER A 94 -13.36 -16.85 8.93
CA SER A 94 -13.22 -15.48 9.45
C SER A 94 -11.76 -15.03 9.68
N GLY A 95 -10.81 -15.97 9.76
CA GLY A 95 -9.38 -15.74 10.02
C GLY A 95 -9.05 -14.97 11.32
N GLY A 96 -10.04 -14.73 12.18
CA GLY A 96 -9.91 -14.18 13.52
C GLY A 96 -9.07 -12.91 13.64
N TRP A 97 -8.28 -12.83 14.71
CA TRP A 97 -7.40 -11.67 14.99
C TRP A 97 -6.30 -11.46 13.94
N VAL A 98 -5.91 -12.49 13.21
CA VAL A 98 -4.86 -12.40 12.18
C VAL A 98 -5.34 -11.54 11.01
N ASN A 99 -6.58 -11.75 10.54
CA ASN A 99 -7.20 -10.88 9.54
C ASN A 99 -7.44 -9.46 10.07
N GLY A 100 -7.73 -9.31 11.37
CA GLY A 100 -7.77 -8.00 12.04
C GLY A 100 -6.42 -7.27 11.99
N LEU A 101 -5.32 -8.00 12.24
CA LEU A 101 -3.97 -7.46 12.16
C LEU A 101 -3.60 -7.08 10.72
N HIS A 102 -3.97 -7.87 9.72
CA HIS A 102 -3.83 -7.51 8.31
C HIS A 102 -4.52 -6.18 7.99
N GLY A 103 -5.78 -6.00 8.42
CA GLY A 103 -6.52 -4.75 8.26
C GLY A 103 -5.84 -3.57 8.95
N LEU A 104 -5.32 -3.74 10.17
CA LEU A 104 -4.57 -2.70 10.87
C LEU A 104 -3.28 -2.33 10.15
N LEU A 105 -2.49 -3.31 9.71
CA LEU A 105 -1.25 -3.07 8.99
C LEU A 105 -1.53 -2.38 7.64
N ALA A 106 -2.63 -2.70 6.97
CA ALA A 106 -3.06 -2.00 5.75
C ALA A 106 -3.31 -0.50 5.98
N LEU A 107 -3.87 -0.10 7.15
CA LEU A 107 -4.00 1.32 7.51
C LEU A 107 -2.64 1.99 7.73
N ILE A 108 -1.65 1.27 8.28
CA ILE A 108 -0.29 1.79 8.43
C ILE A 108 0.38 1.94 7.06
N VAL A 109 0.24 0.97 6.17
CA VAL A 109 0.69 1.05 4.76
C VAL A 109 0.08 2.28 4.08
N PHE A 110 -1.23 2.48 4.20
CA PHE A 110 -1.93 3.66 3.69
C PHE A 110 -1.32 4.96 4.21
N ALA A 111 -1.09 5.08 5.52
CA ALA A 111 -0.55 6.29 6.12
C ALA A 111 0.88 6.57 5.63
N LEU A 112 1.73 5.55 5.57
CA LEU A 112 3.10 5.66 5.08
C LEU A 112 3.13 6.03 3.58
N ALA A 113 2.26 5.44 2.75
CA ALA A 113 2.11 5.81 1.35
C ALA A 113 1.70 7.28 1.20
N ALA A 114 0.73 7.76 1.99
CA ALA A 114 0.32 9.17 1.96
C ALA A 114 1.48 10.12 2.35
N MET A 115 2.28 9.75 3.34
CA MET A 115 3.47 10.52 3.73
C MET A 115 4.53 10.56 2.62
N LEU A 116 4.77 9.44 1.95
CA LEU A 116 5.72 9.33 0.83
C LEU A 116 5.22 10.10 -0.40
N ALA A 117 3.92 10.02 -0.73
CA ALA A 117 3.27 10.83 -1.77
C ALA A 117 3.47 12.33 -1.51
N HIS A 118 3.16 12.79 -0.30
CA HIS A 118 3.31 14.19 0.08
C HIS A 118 4.76 14.67 -0.06
N LYS A 119 5.73 13.85 0.36
CA LYS A 119 7.16 14.16 0.20
C LYS A 119 7.57 14.22 -1.26
N ALA A 120 7.15 13.25 -2.08
CA ALA A 120 7.45 13.21 -3.51
C ALA A 120 6.87 14.42 -4.24
N ALA A 121 5.61 14.78 -3.97
CA ALA A 121 4.96 15.95 -4.53
C ALA A 121 5.70 17.26 -4.21
N ARG A 122 6.15 17.44 -2.96
CA ARG A 122 6.98 18.61 -2.59
C ARG A 122 8.31 18.65 -3.33
N ASN A 123 8.96 17.50 -3.51
CA ASN A 123 10.24 17.43 -4.23
C ASN A 123 10.11 17.59 -5.75
N LEU A 124 8.94 17.35 -6.33
CA LEU A 124 8.67 17.62 -7.75
C LEU A 124 8.41 19.11 -8.04
N ARG A 125 7.96 19.86 -7.03
CA ARG A 125 7.67 21.30 -7.11
C ARG A 125 8.87 22.19 -6.81
N ALA A 126 9.91 21.65 -6.18
CA ALA A 126 11.17 22.31 -5.90
C ALA A 126 12.14 22.16 -7.07
#